data_AF-A0A936GPA3-F1
#
_entry.id   AF-A0A936GPA3-F1
#
_cell.length_a   1.000
_cell.length_b   1.000
_cell.length_c   1.000
_cell.angle_alpha   90.00
_cell.angle_beta   90.00
_cell.angle_gamma   90.00
#
_symmetry.space_group_name_H-M   'P 1'
#
loop_
_entity.id
_entity.type
_entity.pdbx_description
1 polymer ?
#
loop_
_entity_poly.entity_id
_entity_poly.type
_entity_poly.pdbx_seq_one_letter_code
_entity_poly.pdbx_strand_id
1 'polypeptide(L)'
;MTFVIEKIPQEALISSIQEYVRFNIDLSQEWAIDRDRNAFLVLNRKVGGPYDGTQITKYYTLSWNDQLIRITADPLPKTFTKEGAIMNWRIHKFSIPEELQEQKDEVIALIRDAFRALGEFFNGERFISVHVEFKLPSST
;
A
#
# COMPACT_ATOMS: atom_id res chain seq x y z
N MET A 1 16.68 2.70 -5.72
CA MET A 1 16.05 3.64 -4.77
C MET A 1 14.85 2.98 -4.11
N THR A 2 14.39 3.55 -2.99
CA THR A 2 13.36 2.98 -2.11
C THR A 2 12.25 4.02 -1.96
N PHE A 3 11.00 3.56 -1.87
CA PHE A 3 9.87 4.41 -1.51
C PHE A 3 10.15 5.21 -0.23
N VAL A 4 9.74 6.48 -0.22
CA VAL A 4 9.80 7.37 0.95
C VAL A 4 8.41 7.82 1.36
N ILE A 5 8.24 8.13 2.64
CA ILE A 5 6.97 8.63 3.16
C ILE A 5 7.00 10.15 3.14
N GLU A 6 5.97 10.73 2.54
CA GLU A 6 5.84 12.17 2.43
C GLU A 6 4.38 12.61 2.55
N LYS A 7 4.20 13.89 2.90
CA LYS A 7 2.89 14.52 2.82
C LYS A 7 2.50 14.73 1.37
N ILE A 8 1.23 14.50 1.08
CA ILE A 8 0.67 14.75 -0.25
C ILE A 8 0.57 16.28 -0.44
N PRO A 9 1.16 16.85 -1.51
CA PRO A 9 1.05 18.29 -1.79
C PRO A 9 -0.41 18.71 -2.02
N GLN A 10 -0.78 19.93 -1.64
CA GLN A 10 -2.16 20.41 -1.76
C GLN A 10 -2.63 20.45 -3.23
N GLU A 11 -1.74 20.79 -4.14
CA GLU A 11 -1.97 20.78 -5.59
C GLU A 11 -2.27 19.37 -6.12
N ALA A 12 -1.64 18.34 -5.55
CA ALA A 12 -1.87 16.94 -5.92
C ALA A 12 -3.20 16.42 -5.34
N LEU A 13 -3.65 17.01 -4.22
CA LEU A 13 -4.99 16.79 -3.69
C LEU A 13 -6.08 17.45 -4.54
N ILE A 14 -5.79 18.44 -5.38
CA ILE A 14 -6.80 19.15 -6.20
C ILE A 14 -6.86 18.58 -7.63
N SER A 15 -5.80 17.90 -8.08
CA SER A 15 -5.68 17.36 -9.43
C SER A 15 -6.30 15.96 -9.61
N SER A 16 -6.15 15.43 -10.82
CA SER A 16 -6.60 14.13 -11.35
C SER A 16 -6.44 12.92 -10.41
N ILE A 17 -5.57 12.99 -9.40
CA ILE A 17 -5.49 11.97 -8.33
C ILE A 17 -6.85 11.77 -7.64
N GLN A 18 -7.66 12.81 -7.43
CA GLN A 18 -9.01 12.67 -6.85
C GLN A 18 -10.01 11.93 -7.76
N GLU A 19 -9.93 12.14 -9.09
CA GLU A 19 -10.82 11.48 -10.04
C GLU A 19 -10.47 10.01 -10.23
N TYR A 20 -9.18 9.69 -10.27
CA TYR A 20 -8.65 8.34 -10.49
C TYR A 20 -8.64 7.48 -9.24
N VAL A 21 -8.30 8.09 -8.13
CA VAL A 21 -8.24 7.48 -6.82
C VAL A 21 -9.31 8.19 -6.03
N ARG A 22 -10.48 7.59 -5.83
CA ARG A 22 -11.54 8.15 -4.96
C ARG A 22 -10.96 8.33 -3.55
N PHE A 23 -10.27 9.44 -3.37
CA PHE A 23 -9.37 9.70 -2.28
C PHE A 23 -10.27 10.04 -1.12
N ASN A 24 -10.30 9.19 -0.11
CA ASN A 24 -10.82 9.65 1.16
C ASN A 24 -9.70 10.42 1.83
N ILE A 25 -9.68 11.74 1.59
CA ILE A 25 -8.66 12.65 2.11
C ILE A 25 -8.66 12.66 3.65
N ASP A 26 -9.78 12.24 4.27
CA ASP A 26 -9.86 12.04 5.72
C ASP A 26 -9.04 10.83 6.21
N LEU A 27 -8.62 9.92 5.32
CA LEU A 27 -7.92 8.69 5.68
C LEU A 27 -6.40 8.72 5.47
N SER A 28 -5.88 9.59 4.59
CA SER A 28 -4.44 9.69 4.36
C SER A 28 -4.01 11.06 3.88
N GLN A 29 -3.19 11.73 4.68
CA GLN A 29 -2.46 12.95 4.28
C GLN A 29 -1.04 12.64 3.78
N GLU A 30 -0.68 11.37 3.78
CA GLU A 30 0.64 10.85 3.44
C GLU A 30 0.53 9.81 2.33
N TRP A 31 1.60 9.69 1.56
CA TRP A 31 1.80 8.64 0.57
C TRP A 31 3.17 7.97 0.76
N ALA A 32 3.32 6.76 0.23
CA ALA A 32 4.65 6.24 -0.06
C ALA A 32 4.95 6.55 -1.53
N ILE A 33 6.02 7.28 -1.81
CA ILE A 33 6.37 7.72 -3.17
C ILE A 33 7.78 7.25 -3.58
N ASP A 34 7.89 6.81 -4.83
CA ASP A 34 9.15 6.59 -5.54
C ASP A 34 9.13 7.44 -6.81
N ARG A 35 9.87 8.56 -6.79
CA ARG A 35 9.89 9.51 -7.90
C ARG A 35 10.63 8.99 -9.13
N ASP A 36 11.66 8.17 -8.92
CA ASP A 36 12.48 7.66 -10.02
C ASP A 36 11.69 6.70 -10.90
N ARG A 37 10.81 5.91 -10.25
CA ARG A 37 9.90 4.98 -10.93
C ARG A 37 8.55 5.60 -11.26
N ASN A 38 8.32 6.90 -10.97
CA ASN A 38 7.02 7.57 -11.08
C ASN A 38 5.88 6.73 -10.46
N ALA A 39 6.07 6.33 -9.20
CA ALA A 39 5.15 5.46 -8.49
C ALA A 39 4.76 6.04 -7.13
N PHE A 40 3.50 5.88 -6.73
CA PHE A 40 3.05 6.26 -5.38
C PHE A 40 1.92 5.36 -4.88
N LEU A 41 1.94 5.05 -3.59
CA LEU A 41 0.94 4.25 -2.89
C LEU A 41 0.18 5.11 -1.89
N VAL A 42 -1.14 5.02 -1.93
CA VAL A 42 -2.06 5.80 -1.09
C VAL A 42 -3.12 4.92 -0.48
N LEU A 43 -3.52 5.23 0.77
CA LEU A 43 -4.62 4.56 1.46
C LEU A 43 -5.94 5.22 1.08
N ASN A 44 -6.82 4.48 0.43
CA ASN A 44 -8.12 5.00 -0.03
C ASN A 44 -9.22 4.77 1.00
N ARG A 45 -9.19 3.61 1.65
CA ARG A 45 -10.26 3.15 2.55
C ARG A 45 -9.72 2.18 3.59
N LYS A 46 -10.31 2.23 4.79
CA LYS A 46 -10.19 1.21 5.83
C LYS A 46 -11.58 0.70 6.19
N VAL A 47 -11.72 -0.60 6.39
CA VAL A 47 -12.94 -1.26 6.86
C VAL A 47 -12.59 -2.16 8.04
N GLY A 48 -13.49 -2.24 9.01
CA GLY A 48 -13.34 -3.04 10.21
C GLY A 48 -12.36 -2.44 11.23
N GLY A 49 -12.12 -3.23 12.28
CA GLY A 49 -11.19 -2.90 13.35
C GLY A 49 -11.74 -3.17 14.74
N PRO A 50 -10.99 -2.74 15.78
CA PRO A 50 -11.29 -3.07 17.17
C PRO A 50 -12.68 -2.62 17.61
N TYR A 51 -13.12 -1.43 17.15
CA TYR A 51 -14.45 -0.91 17.45
C TYR A 51 -15.58 -1.73 16.81
N ASP A 52 -15.32 -2.32 15.65
CA ASP A 52 -16.28 -3.15 14.92
C ASP A 52 -16.17 -4.64 15.29
N GLY A 53 -15.21 -5.03 16.13
CA GLY A 53 -14.92 -6.43 16.46
C GLY A 53 -14.46 -7.29 15.28
N THR A 54 -13.99 -6.67 14.19
CA THR A 54 -13.65 -7.34 12.93
C THR A 54 -12.19 -7.11 12.52
N GLN A 55 -11.67 -8.00 11.68
CA GLN A 55 -10.35 -7.84 11.06
C GLN A 55 -10.30 -6.53 10.28
N ILE A 56 -9.21 -5.76 10.44
CA ILE A 56 -8.96 -4.57 9.63
C ILE A 56 -8.60 -5.02 8.22
N THR A 57 -9.26 -4.43 7.23
CA THR A 57 -8.87 -4.49 5.82
C THR A 57 -8.65 -3.08 5.30
N LYS A 58 -7.53 -2.88 4.61
CA LYS A 58 -7.13 -1.61 4.00
C LYS A 58 -7.13 -1.74 2.48
N TYR A 59 -7.59 -0.70 1.82
CA TYR A 59 -7.67 -0.59 0.38
C TYR A 59 -6.74 0.52 -0.07
N TYR A 60 -5.76 0.17 -0.88
CA TYR A 60 -4.78 1.09 -1.42
C TYR A 60 -4.90 1.19 -2.94
N THR A 61 -4.40 2.30 -3.48
CA THR A 61 -4.07 2.42 -4.89
C THR A 61 -2.58 2.68 -5.01
N LEU A 62 -1.91 1.86 -5.81
CA LEU A 62 -0.57 2.12 -6.31
C LEU A 62 -0.72 2.70 -7.72
N SER A 63 -0.29 3.93 -7.92
CA SER A 63 -0.07 4.48 -9.26
C SER A 63 1.36 4.14 -9.68
N TRP A 64 1.54 3.71 -10.92
CA TRP A 64 2.85 3.51 -11.53
C TRP A 64 2.78 3.88 -13.00
N ASN A 65 3.53 4.88 -13.45
CA ASN A 65 3.47 5.38 -14.82
C ASN A 65 2.02 5.66 -15.29
N ASP A 66 1.25 6.35 -14.43
CA ASP A 66 -0.17 6.69 -14.63
C ASP A 66 -1.14 5.50 -14.65
N GLN A 67 -0.65 4.28 -14.47
CA GLN A 67 -1.47 3.07 -14.36
C GLN A 67 -1.85 2.79 -12.90
N LEU A 68 -3.09 2.39 -12.67
CA LEU A 68 -3.65 2.23 -11.32
C LEU A 68 -3.81 0.77 -10.95
N ILE A 69 -3.06 0.36 -9.93
CA ILE A 69 -3.12 -0.97 -9.34
C ILE A 69 -3.88 -0.86 -8.02
N ARG A 70 -5.08 -1.45 -7.97
CA ARG A 70 -5.90 -1.49 -6.75
C ARG A 70 -5.47 -2.66 -5.90
N ILE A 71 -5.23 -2.42 -4.60
CA ILE A 71 -4.69 -3.41 -3.67
C ILE A 71 -5.59 -3.48 -2.45
N THR A 72 -5.92 -4.70 -2.03
CA THR A 72 -6.58 -4.98 -0.76
C THR A 72 -5.63 -5.75 0.12
N ALA A 73 -5.35 -5.21 1.31
CA ALA A 73 -4.38 -5.76 2.23
C ALA A 73 -4.85 -5.68 3.69
N ASP A 74 -4.50 -6.69 4.47
CA ASP A 74 -4.79 -6.78 5.89
C ASP A 74 -3.48 -6.64 6.67
N PRO A 75 -3.40 -5.76 7.69
CA PRO A 75 -2.33 -5.83 8.65
C PRO A 75 -2.51 -7.08 9.50
N LEU A 76 -1.44 -7.88 9.61
CA LEU A 76 -1.40 -9.05 10.48
C LEU A 76 -0.81 -8.70 11.84
N PRO A 77 -0.96 -9.56 12.86
CA PRO A 77 -0.28 -9.38 14.13
C PRO A 77 1.22 -9.16 13.95
N LYS A 78 1.75 -8.21 14.72
CA LYS A 78 3.19 -7.94 14.77
C LYS A 78 3.91 -9.12 15.42
N THR A 79 5.12 -9.37 14.97
CA THR A 79 6.02 -10.32 15.63
C THR A 79 7.08 -9.53 16.38
N PHE A 80 7.29 -9.83 17.66
CA PHE A 80 8.31 -9.17 18.48
C PHE A 80 9.47 -10.13 18.70
N THR A 81 10.67 -9.70 18.34
CA THR A 81 11.93 -10.43 18.57
C THR A 81 12.82 -9.64 19.54
N LYS A 82 14.00 -10.18 19.86
CA LYS A 82 14.97 -9.47 20.70
C LYS A 82 15.54 -8.22 20.00
N GLU A 83 15.54 -8.24 18.68
CA GLU A 83 16.10 -7.21 17.81
C GLU A 83 15.08 -6.10 17.49
N GLY A 84 13.78 -6.39 17.58
CA GLY A 84 12.73 -5.38 17.39
C GLY A 84 11.39 -5.96 16.93
N ALA A 85 10.53 -5.08 16.42
CA ALA A 85 9.21 -5.46 15.91
C ALA A 85 9.25 -5.70 14.39
N ILE A 86 8.58 -6.76 13.95
CA ILE A 86 8.35 -7.11 12.55
C ILE A 86 6.88 -6.83 12.21
N MET A 87 6.66 -6.05 11.16
CA MET A 87 5.33 -5.80 10.61
C MET A 87 5.02 -6.83 9.53
N ASN A 88 3.81 -7.38 9.55
CA ASN A 88 3.37 -8.36 8.57
C ASN A 88 2.13 -7.82 7.84
N TRP A 89 2.16 -7.87 6.51
CA TRP A 89 1.05 -7.50 5.63
C TRP A 89 0.63 -8.70 4.80
N ARG A 90 -0.68 -8.92 4.70
CA ARG A 90 -1.26 -9.90 3.76
C ARG A 90 -1.97 -9.16 2.64
N ILE A 91 -1.50 -9.32 1.42
CA ILE A 91 -2.19 -8.89 0.21
C ILE A 91 -3.03 -10.06 -0.29
N HIS A 92 -4.35 -9.92 -0.25
CA HIS A 92 -5.27 -10.98 -0.69
C HIS A 92 -5.97 -10.68 -2.01
N LYS A 93 -5.93 -9.42 -2.46
CA LYS A 93 -6.41 -9.04 -3.79
C LYS A 93 -5.58 -7.90 -4.35
N PHE A 94 -5.24 -7.98 -5.63
CA PHE A 94 -4.82 -6.83 -6.40
C PHE A 94 -5.31 -6.97 -7.86
N SER A 95 -5.43 -5.85 -8.57
CA SER A 95 -5.82 -5.82 -9.97
C SER A 95 -4.72 -5.12 -10.77
N ILE A 96 -4.07 -5.85 -11.67
CA ILE A 96 -3.09 -5.28 -12.61
C ILE A 96 -3.85 -4.86 -13.87
N PRO A 97 -3.70 -3.61 -14.33
CA PRO A 97 -4.28 -3.16 -15.60
C PRO A 97 -3.66 -3.93 -16.78
N GLU A 98 -4.36 -4.01 -17.90
CA GLU A 98 -3.96 -4.85 -19.05
C GLU A 98 -2.56 -4.47 -19.57
N GLU A 99 -2.29 -3.17 -19.57
CA GLU A 99 -1.05 -2.51 -19.97
C GLU A 99 0.17 -2.94 -19.15
N LEU A 100 -0.04 -3.49 -17.95
CA LEU A 100 1.02 -3.93 -17.04
C LEU A 100 1.06 -5.46 -16.86
N GLN A 101 0.25 -6.23 -17.60
CA GLN A 101 0.20 -7.69 -17.43
C GLN A 101 1.54 -8.36 -17.71
N GLU A 102 2.26 -7.90 -18.75
CA GLU A 102 3.60 -8.40 -19.08
C GLU A 102 4.65 -8.04 -18.00
N GLN A 103 4.37 -7.02 -17.18
CA GLN A 103 5.23 -6.52 -16.12
C GLN A 103 4.77 -6.99 -14.72
N LYS A 104 3.99 -8.08 -14.65
CA LYS A 104 3.40 -8.56 -13.41
C LYS A 104 4.41 -8.75 -12.26
N ASP A 105 5.58 -9.30 -12.55
CA ASP A 105 6.59 -9.54 -11.53
C ASP A 105 7.19 -8.22 -11.00
N GLU A 106 7.34 -7.23 -11.87
CA GLU A 106 7.77 -5.87 -11.50
C GLU A 106 6.70 -5.16 -10.67
N VAL A 107 5.42 -5.31 -11.02
CA VAL A 107 4.30 -4.81 -10.22
C VAL A 107 4.33 -5.42 -8.82
N ILE A 108 4.54 -6.74 -8.70
CA ILE A 108 4.63 -7.43 -7.40
C ILE A 108 5.82 -6.91 -6.58
N ALA A 109 6.98 -6.69 -7.22
CA ALA A 109 8.15 -6.11 -6.57
C ALA A 109 7.88 -4.68 -6.09
N LEU A 110 7.25 -3.85 -6.92
CA LEU A 110 6.89 -2.48 -6.61
C LEU A 110 5.92 -2.40 -5.43
N ILE A 111 4.92 -3.28 -5.39
CA ILE A 111 3.99 -3.42 -4.25
C ILE A 111 4.76 -3.76 -2.97
N ARG A 112 5.69 -4.71 -3.01
CA ARG A 112 6.50 -5.09 -1.83
C ARG A 112 7.32 -3.91 -1.33
N ASP A 113 7.97 -3.18 -2.22
CA ASP A 113 8.79 -2.02 -1.86
C ASP A 113 7.94 -0.91 -1.24
N ALA A 114 6.76 -0.63 -1.81
CA ALA A 114 5.85 0.37 -1.28
C ALA A 114 5.36 0.02 0.14
N PHE A 115 4.97 -1.23 0.37
CA PHE A 115 4.51 -1.69 1.69
C PHE A 115 5.64 -1.74 2.73
N ARG A 116 6.88 -1.99 2.30
CA ARG A 116 8.05 -1.90 3.18
C ARG A 116 8.26 -0.49 3.71
N ALA A 117 8.15 0.53 2.85
CA ALA A 117 8.22 1.92 3.28
C ALA A 117 7.02 2.33 4.15
N LEU A 118 5.82 1.83 3.81
CA LEU A 118 4.59 2.17 4.51
C LEU A 118 4.59 1.75 6.00
N GLY A 119 5.06 0.54 6.33
CA GLY A 119 5.03 0.03 7.70
C GLY A 119 3.65 0.13 8.35
N GLU A 120 3.60 0.60 9.60
CA GLU A 120 2.36 0.99 10.30
C GLU A 120 2.33 2.52 10.47
N PHE A 121 1.17 3.15 10.23
CA PHE A 121 1.01 4.61 10.26
C PHE A 121 2.01 5.36 9.36
N PHE A 122 2.29 4.83 8.17
CA PHE A 122 3.26 5.43 7.25
C PHE A 122 4.66 5.57 7.88
N ASN A 123 5.07 4.60 8.68
CA ASN A 123 6.38 4.58 9.30
C ASN A 123 6.98 3.16 9.27
N GLY A 124 7.57 2.80 8.12
CA GLY A 124 8.34 1.56 7.94
C GLY A 124 9.58 1.48 8.84
N GLU A 125 10.24 2.60 9.09
CA GLU A 125 11.50 2.66 9.86
C GLU A 125 11.35 2.25 11.33
N ARG A 126 10.13 2.26 11.87
CA ARG A 126 9.83 1.72 13.21
C ARG A 126 9.99 0.22 13.34
N PHE A 127 10.08 -0.50 12.22
CA PHE A 127 10.17 -1.95 12.19
C PHE A 127 11.53 -2.38 11.67
N ILE A 128 12.09 -3.41 12.29
CA ILE A 128 13.34 -4.02 11.80
C ILE A 128 13.15 -4.73 10.46
N SER A 129 11.90 -5.13 10.17
CA SER A 129 11.51 -5.74 8.91
C SER A 129 10.01 -5.57 8.67
N VAL A 130 9.64 -5.47 7.39
CA VAL A 130 8.27 -5.54 6.92
C VAL A 130 8.14 -6.70 5.95
N HIS A 131 7.31 -7.68 6.31
CA HIS A 131 7.01 -8.84 5.47
C HIS A 131 5.69 -8.65 4.76
N VAL A 132 5.67 -9.01 3.47
CA VAL A 132 4.49 -8.92 2.61
C VAL A 132 4.23 -10.30 2.02
N GLU A 133 3.13 -10.93 2.43
CA GLU A 133 2.67 -12.19 1.85
C GLU A 133 1.53 -11.94 0.85
N PHE A 134 1.53 -12.70 -0.24
CA PHE A 134 0.46 -12.68 -1.24
C PHE A 134 -0.36 -13.96 -1.08
N LYS A 135 -1.61 -13.80 -0.60
CA LYS A 135 -2.56 -14.90 -0.45
C LYS A 135 -3.73 -14.67 -1.39
N LEU A 136 -3.48 -14.88 -2.68
CA LEU A 136 -4.51 -14.77 -3.71
C LEU A 136 -5.48 -15.95 -3.59
N PRO A 137 -6.80 -15.74 -3.73
CA PRO A 137 -7.73 -16.85 -3.82
C PRO A 137 -7.34 -17.74 -5.00
N SER A 138 -7.23 -19.04 -4.77
CA SER A 138 -7.04 -20.02 -5.83
C SER A 138 -8.19 -19.87 -6.81
N SER A 139 -7.91 -19.58 -8.08
CA SER A 139 -8.93 -19.66 -9.13
C SER A 139 -9.48 -21.08 -9.10
N THR A 140 -10.76 -21.22 -8.74
CA THR A 140 -11.49 -22.49 -8.80
C THR A 140 -12.23 -22.53 -10.11
#